data_AF-A0A6C0J0J4-F1
#
_entry.id   AF-A0A6C0J0J4-F1
#
_cell.length_a   1.000
_cell.length_b   1.000
_cell.length_c   1.000
_cell.angle_alpha   90.00
_cell.angle_beta   90.00
_cell.angle_gamma   90.00
#
_symmetry.space_group_name_H-M   'P 1'
#
loop_
_entity.id
_entity.type
_entity.pdbx_description
1 polymer ?
#
loop_
_entity_poly.entity_id
_entity_poly.type
_entity_poly.pdbx_seq_one_letter_code
_entity_poly.pdbx_strand_id
1 'polypeptide(L)'
;MNNNNNCPSKMSDGRSFTDYRPRCSVNAELFDNVSKNNQIKSSYESRMFLQRNADNIIDANRENAVFKLAPCAPCKRDFNDAGTMHPERYIVKCDATSCYRQEINPSGLGDGRSY
;
A
#
# COMPACT_ATOMS: atom_id res chain seq x y z
N MET A 1 24.08 20.92 7.54
CA MET A 1 23.10 20.05 6.86
C MET A 1 23.65 18.64 6.84
N ASN A 2 23.27 17.80 7.80
CA ASN A 2 23.53 16.37 7.72
C ASN A 2 22.47 15.70 8.60
N ASN A 3 21.34 15.35 8.01
CA ASN A 3 20.32 14.59 8.72
C ASN A 3 20.27 13.22 8.05
N ASN A 4 20.80 12.24 8.75
CA ASN A 4 20.87 10.83 8.37
C ASN A 4 19.47 10.19 8.43
N ASN A 5 18.50 10.78 7.74
CA ASN A 5 17.12 10.32 7.70
C ASN A 5 16.96 9.40 6.49
N ASN A 6 17.17 8.10 6.72
CA ASN A 6 17.05 6.98 5.77
C ASN A 6 15.62 6.75 5.21
N CYS A 7 14.85 7.80 4.95
CA CYS A 7 13.43 7.70 4.61
C CYS A 7 13.15 8.60 3.40
N PRO A 8 12.52 8.12 2.31
CA PRO A 8 12.32 8.93 1.13
C PRO A 8 11.19 9.94 1.38
N SER A 9 11.31 11.10 0.74
CA SER A 9 10.28 12.13 0.76
C SER A 9 8.96 11.57 0.24
N LYS A 10 7.88 11.76 1.01
CA LYS A 10 6.51 11.36 0.65
C LYS A 10 5.80 12.53 -0.03
N MET A 11 4.76 12.21 -0.80
CA MET A 11 3.79 13.17 -1.30
C MET A 11 3.02 13.81 -0.13
N SER A 12 2.40 14.98 -0.35
CA SER A 12 1.60 15.68 0.68
C SER A 12 0.46 14.83 1.24
N ASP A 13 -0.07 13.91 0.43
CA ASP A 13 -1.11 12.94 0.82
C ASP A 13 -0.57 11.70 1.55
N GLY A 14 0.73 11.66 1.86
CA GLY A 14 1.36 10.57 2.59
C GLY A 14 1.72 9.35 1.76
N ARG A 15 1.46 9.34 0.44
CA ARG A 15 1.92 8.26 -0.44
C ARG A 15 3.43 8.32 -0.64
N SER A 16 4.08 7.15 -0.68
CA SER A 16 5.47 7.05 -1.13
C SER A 16 5.58 7.58 -2.55
N PHE A 17 6.69 8.26 -2.87
CA PHE A 17 6.95 8.74 -4.22
C PHE A 17 6.84 7.59 -5.23
N THR A 18 6.09 7.83 -6.30
CA THR A 18 5.71 6.82 -7.28
C THR A 18 6.92 6.15 -7.92
N ASP A 19 6.86 4.84 -8.13
CA ASP A 19 7.84 4.11 -8.93
C ASP A 19 7.93 4.74 -10.35
N TYR A 20 9.10 5.28 -10.70
CA TYR A 20 9.33 5.91 -12.01
C TYR A 20 9.73 4.94 -13.11
N ARG A 21 9.73 3.63 -12.85
CA ARG A 21 10.00 2.66 -13.91
C ARG A 21 9.02 2.84 -15.06
N PRO A 22 9.51 3.03 -16.30
CA PRO A 22 8.63 3.22 -17.44
C PRO A 22 7.86 1.94 -17.72
N ARG A 23 6.63 2.08 -18.23
CA ARG A 23 5.74 0.95 -18.55
C ARG A 23 6.41 -0.11 -19.43
N CYS A 24 7.26 0.30 -20.38
CA CYS A 24 7.99 -0.63 -21.25
C CYS A 24 8.94 -1.55 -20.47
N SER A 25 9.63 -1.03 -19.45
CA SER A 25 10.53 -1.82 -18.61
C SER A 25 9.77 -2.84 -17.78
N VAL A 26 8.67 -2.42 -17.15
CA VAL A 26 7.81 -3.32 -16.35
C VAL A 26 7.19 -4.41 -17.22
N ASN A 27 6.74 -4.06 -18.43
CA ASN A 27 6.19 -5.03 -19.37
C ASN A 27 7.26 -5.99 -19.89
N ALA A 28 8.49 -5.53 -20.14
CA ALA A 28 9.58 -6.39 -20.57
C ALA A 28 9.89 -7.47 -19.51
N GLU A 29 9.97 -7.08 -18.24
CA GLU A 29 10.13 -8.00 -17.11
C GLU A 29 9.00 -9.04 -17.05
N LEU A 30 7.75 -8.62 -17.26
CA LEU A 30 6.59 -9.51 -17.33
C LEU A 30 6.73 -10.53 -18.48
N PHE A 31 7.09 -10.08 -19.69
CA PHE A 31 7.24 -10.98 -20.84
C PHE A 31 8.41 -11.94 -20.68
N ASP A 32 9.47 -11.54 -20.00
CA ASP A 32 10.58 -12.43 -19.68
C ASP A 32 10.16 -13.49 -18.66
N ASN A 33 9.32 -13.14 -17.68
CA ASN A 33 8.74 -14.12 -16.77
C ASN A 33 7.80 -15.10 -17.48
N VAL A 34 6.97 -14.64 -18.42
CA VAL A 34 6.14 -15.53 -19.26
C VAL A 34 7.03 -16.47 -20.08
N SER A 35 8.09 -15.95 -20.69
CA SER A 35 9.04 -16.74 -21.48
C SER A 35 9.80 -17.78 -20.64
N LYS A 36 10.18 -17.44 -19.40
CA LYS A 36 10.83 -18.37 -18.47
C LYS A 36 9.92 -19.53 -18.06
N ASN A 37 8.62 -19.35 -18.12
CA ASN A 37 7.62 -20.40 -17.89
C ASN A 37 7.31 -21.21 -19.16
N ASN A 38 8.18 -21.16 -20.18
CA ASN A 38 8.00 -21.80 -21.49
C ASN A 38 6.68 -21.43 -22.19
N GLN A 39 6.13 -20.24 -21.90
CA GLN A 39 4.92 -19.74 -22.54
C GLN A 39 5.27 -18.78 -23.69
N ILE A 40 4.43 -18.79 -24.72
CA ILE A 40 4.56 -17.88 -25.86
C ILE A 40 4.28 -16.45 -25.38
N LYS A 41 5.10 -15.47 -25.81
CA LYS A 41 4.92 -14.05 -25.51
C LYS A 41 3.66 -13.51 -26.24
N SER A 42 2.49 -13.72 -25.63
CA SER A 42 1.18 -13.29 -26.13
C SER A 42 0.42 -12.53 -25.05
N SER A 43 -0.52 -11.68 -25.46
CA SER A 43 -1.43 -10.96 -24.55
C SER A 43 -2.31 -11.90 -23.75
N TYR A 44 -2.68 -13.05 -24.31
CA TYR A 44 -3.46 -14.07 -23.62
C TYR A 44 -2.64 -14.75 -22.52
N GLU A 45 -1.43 -15.21 -22.86
CA GLU A 45 -0.55 -15.89 -21.90
C GLU A 45 -0.09 -14.95 -20.78
N SER A 46 0.21 -13.68 -21.10
CA SER A 46 0.52 -12.69 -20.07
C SER A 46 -0.65 -12.44 -19.13
N ARG A 47 -1.89 -12.38 -19.65
CA ARG A 47 -3.09 -12.30 -18.81
C ARG A 47 -3.23 -13.53 -17.92
N MET A 48 -3.09 -14.73 -18.46
CA MET A 48 -3.20 -15.97 -17.69
C MET A 48 -2.12 -16.09 -16.62
N PHE A 49 -0.89 -15.68 -16.95
CA PHE A 49 0.22 -15.62 -16.00
C PHE A 49 -0.09 -14.67 -14.84
N LEU A 50 -0.54 -13.45 -15.13
CA LEU A 50 -0.89 -12.46 -14.10
C LEU A 50 -2.02 -12.96 -13.19
N GLN A 51 -3.04 -13.60 -13.75
CA GLN A 51 -4.17 -14.11 -12.97
C GLN A 51 -3.76 -15.28 -12.06
N ARG A 52 -2.95 -16.21 -12.56
CA ARG A 52 -2.52 -17.40 -11.80
C ARG A 52 -1.50 -17.09 -10.72
N ASN A 53 -0.73 -16.02 -10.88
CA ASN A 53 0.33 -15.61 -9.96
C ASN A 53 0.02 -14.29 -9.24
N ALA A 54 -1.25 -13.88 -9.22
CA ALA A 54 -1.66 -12.56 -8.72
C ALA A 54 -1.15 -12.29 -7.31
N ASP A 55 -1.38 -13.23 -6.39
CA ASP A 55 -1.00 -13.10 -4.98
C ASP A 55 0.52 -12.93 -4.83
N ASN A 56 1.29 -13.82 -5.46
CA ASN A 56 2.76 -13.76 -5.46
C ASN A 56 3.29 -12.44 -6.04
N ILE A 57 2.67 -11.93 -7.10
CA ILE A 57 3.06 -10.66 -7.74
C ILE A 57 2.72 -9.48 -6.83
N ILE A 58 1.57 -9.51 -6.15
CA ILE A 58 1.17 -8.48 -5.19
C ILE A 58 2.16 -8.45 -4.02
N ASP A 59 2.50 -9.62 -3.47
CA ASP A 59 3.44 -9.72 -2.36
C ASP A 59 4.85 -9.27 -2.75
N ALA A 60 5.35 -9.72 -3.91
CA ALA A 60 6.65 -9.28 -4.43
C ALA A 60 6.68 -7.77 -4.70
N ASN A 61 5.60 -7.18 -5.19
CA ASN A 61 5.50 -5.73 -5.38
C ASN A 61 5.46 -4.99 -4.05
N ARG A 62 4.76 -5.53 -3.05
CA ARG A 62 4.72 -4.97 -1.69
C ARG A 62 6.11 -4.99 -1.06
N GLU A 63 6.83 -6.10 -1.17
CA GLU A 63 8.21 -6.20 -0.69
C GLU A 63 9.14 -5.22 -1.40
N ASN A 64 9.08 -5.15 -2.73
CA ASN A 64 9.87 -4.17 -3.49
C ASN A 64 9.55 -2.73 -3.06
N ALA A 65 8.28 -2.41 -2.81
CA ALA A 65 7.88 -1.09 -2.34
C ALA A 65 8.46 -0.78 -0.95
N VAL A 66 8.45 -1.74 -0.03
CA VAL A 66 9.06 -1.60 1.30
C VAL A 66 10.58 -1.42 1.17
N PHE A 67 11.28 -2.32 0.49
CA PHE A 67 12.74 -2.33 0.49
C PHE A 67 13.38 -1.26 -0.39
N LYS A 68 12.74 -0.89 -1.52
CA LYS A 68 13.34 0.04 -2.51
C LYS A 68 12.73 1.43 -2.46
N LEU A 69 11.43 1.53 -2.19
CA LEU A 69 10.67 2.80 -2.27
C LEU A 69 10.32 3.38 -0.90
N ALA A 70 10.49 2.63 0.19
CA ALA A 70 10.16 3.07 1.54
C ALA A 70 11.14 2.51 2.59
N PRO A 71 12.44 2.91 2.59
CA PRO A 71 13.43 2.48 3.59
C PRO A 71 13.08 2.81 5.06
N CYS A 72 11.97 3.52 5.30
CA CYS A 72 11.35 3.72 6.61
C CYS A 72 10.34 2.64 7.05
N ALA A 73 10.06 1.65 6.21
CA ALA A 73 9.17 0.54 6.52
C ALA A 73 9.98 -0.70 6.96
N PRO A 74 9.52 -1.45 7.97
CA PRO A 74 8.29 -1.30 8.75
C PRO A 74 8.33 -0.12 9.73
N CYS A 75 7.21 0.59 9.88
CA CYS A 75 7.07 1.69 10.84
C CYS A 75 7.31 1.16 12.26
N LYS A 76 8.40 1.58 12.91
CA LYS A 76 8.71 1.22 14.31
C LYS A 76 7.97 2.10 15.34
N ARG A 77 7.03 2.95 14.92
CA ARG A 77 6.30 3.80 15.87
C ARG A 77 5.40 2.92 16.73
N ASP A 78 5.33 3.22 18.02
CA ASP A 78 4.39 2.58 18.93
C ASP A 78 2.96 2.82 18.44
N PHE A 79 2.10 1.80 18.52
CA PHE A 79 0.68 1.92 18.16
C PHE A 79 -0.06 2.90 19.07
N ASN A 80 0.48 3.19 20.25
CA ASN A 80 -0.06 4.18 21.20
C ASN A 80 0.37 5.62 20.89
N ASP A 81 1.28 5.84 19.93
CA ASP A 81 1.61 7.18 19.45
C ASP A 81 0.40 7.71 18.66
N ALA A 82 -0.09 8.91 18.99
CA ALA A 82 -1.20 9.54 18.27
C ALA A 82 -0.84 9.78 16.78
N GLY A 83 0.46 9.80 16.46
CA GLY A 83 0.93 10.03 15.10
C GLY A 83 0.52 11.39 14.57
N THR A 84 0.47 11.54 13.24
CA THR A 84 0.05 12.79 12.58
C THR A 84 -1.44 12.79 12.21
N MET A 85 -2.17 11.73 12.55
CA MET A 85 -3.60 11.65 12.26
C MET A 85 -4.36 12.45 13.32
N HIS A 86 -5.17 13.41 12.86
CA HIS A 86 -6.07 14.13 13.75
C HIS A 86 -7.10 13.14 14.32
N PRO A 87 -7.46 13.21 15.62
CA PRO A 87 -8.43 12.30 16.23
C PRO A 87 -9.78 12.33 15.49
N GLU A 88 -10.41 11.16 15.38
CA GLU A 88 -11.73 11.01 14.78
C GLU A 88 -12.83 11.68 15.62
N ARG A 89 -13.87 12.21 14.95
CA ARG A 89 -15.00 12.86 15.63
C ARG A 89 -16.00 11.84 16.15
N TYR A 90 -16.33 10.87 15.30
CA TYR A 90 -17.30 9.84 15.59
C TYR A 90 -16.69 8.46 15.45
N ILE A 91 -17.24 7.48 16.16
CA ILE A 91 -17.00 6.05 15.93
C ILE A 91 -18.30 5.42 15.46
N VAL A 92 -18.24 4.70 14.34
CA VAL A 92 -19.32 3.82 13.89
C VAL A 92 -19.13 2.47 14.55
N LYS A 93 -20.09 2.09 15.41
CA LYS A 93 -20.18 0.76 16.02
C LYS A 93 -21.33 0.01 15.36
N CYS A 94 -21.06 -1.21 14.92
CA CYS A 94 -22.07 -2.08 14.34
C CYS A 94 -22.31 -3.26 15.27
N ASP A 95 -23.56 -3.49 15.62
CA ASP A 95 -24.03 -4.75 16.20
C ASP A 95 -24.56 -5.66 15.08
N ALA A 96 -24.97 -6.89 15.42
CA ALA A 96 -25.51 -7.87 14.48
C ALA A 96 -26.74 -7.37 13.68
N THR A 97 -27.41 -6.33 14.16
CA THR A 97 -28.67 -5.82 13.59
C THR A 97 -28.60 -4.40 13.05
N SER A 98 -27.72 -3.54 13.57
CA SER A 98 -27.65 -2.14 13.16
C SER A 98 -26.31 -1.49 13.45
N CYS A 99 -25.99 -0.43 12.72
CA CYS A 99 -24.83 0.41 12.96
C CYS A 99 -25.28 1.78 13.50
N TYR A 100 -24.64 2.24 14.57
CA TYR A 100 -24.87 3.56 15.14
C TYR A 100 -23.57 4.37 15.17
N ARG A 101 -23.71 5.68 14.96
CA ARG A 101 -22.61 6.64 14.93
C ARG A 101 -22.59 7.39 16.26
N GLN A 102 -21.54 7.17 17.05
CA GLN A 102 -21.36 7.78 18.37
C GLN A 102 -20.29 8.87 18.30
N GLU A 103 -20.61 10.09 18.74
CA GLU A 103 -19.62 11.18 18.86
C GLU A 103 -18.71 10.94 20.05
N ILE A 104 -17.39 10.95 19.81
CA ILE A 104 -16.37 10.73 20.86
C ILE A 104 -15.50 11.96 21.09
N ASN A 105 -15.28 12.79 20.08
CA ASN A 105 -14.47 13.99 20.19
C ASN A 105 -15.04 15.11 19.32
N PRO A 106 -15.73 16.12 19.88
CA PRO A 106 -16.33 17.22 19.12
C PRO A 106 -15.34 18.00 18.26
N SER A 107 -14.06 18.06 18.66
CA SER A 107 -12.98 18.71 17.93
C SER A 107 -12.30 17.81 16.89
N GLY A 108 -12.67 16.53 16.83
CA GLY A 108 -12.14 15.56 15.87
C GLY A 108 -12.67 15.76 14.44
N LEU A 109 -12.19 14.93 13.51
CA LEU A 109 -12.60 14.94 12.11
C LEU A 109 -12.92 13.53 11.59
N GLY A 110 -14.02 13.39 10.86
CA GLY A 110 -14.40 12.14 10.23
C GLY A 110 -14.90 11.05 11.20
N ASP A 111 -14.98 9.83 10.68
CA ASP A 111 -15.56 8.67 11.35
C ASP A 111 -14.54 7.52 11.43
N GLY A 112 -14.26 7.05 12.64
CA GLY A 112 -13.56 5.79 12.90
C GLY A 112 -14.51 4.59 12.88
N ARG A 113 -13.94 3.38 12.86
CA ARG A 113 -14.70 2.12 12.93
C ARG A 113 -14.24 1.31 14.14
N SER A 114 -15.20 0.80 14.90
CA SER A 114 -14.96 -0.20 15.94
C SER A 114 -15.71 -1.46 15.53
N TYR A 115 -14.94 -2.52 15.28
CA TYR A 115 -15.47 -3.86 14.99
C TYR A 115 -15.79 -4.62 16.27
#